data_AF-A0A7R9YGT3-F1
#
_entry.id   AF-A0A7R9YGT3-F1
#
_cell.length_a   1.000
_cell.length_b   1.000
_cell.length_c   1.000
_cell.angle_alpha   90.00
_cell.angle_beta   90.00
_cell.angle_gamma   90.00
#
_symmetry.space_group_name_H-M   'P 1'
#
loop_
_entity.id
_entity.type
_entity.pdbx_description
1 polymer ?
#
loop_
_entity_poly.entity_id
_entity_poly.type
_entity_poly.pdbx_seq_one_letter_code
_entity_poly.pdbx_strand_id
1 'polypeptide(L)'
;NMVLAAAGVEHDELVALAKEAFGTVPAAANASAPATAKYVGGEYREVVDSDVTHFGLGFEGVGWTDPDFVPACVLNMLMGGGASFSAGGPGKGMFSRLYLNVLNKYAFAINATTSTAVHSDSGVFLVHGTAAAGHIGSLASVLVEEMAAMGSKPFQPDEVSRAKNQLKSSLHMNLESSAILFEDLGRQVATYGKRVSADELCAQIDTVTAAKLAQVAARIVKSPPTVVVYGDITAVPRYDLIAKNLA
;
A
#
# COMPACT_ATOMS: atom_id res chain seq x y z
N ASN A 1 -4.00 22.19 14.94
CA ASN A 1 -3.74 21.77 13.56
C ASN A 1 -5.05 21.51 12.85
N MET A 2 -5.57 22.49 12.11
CA MET A 2 -6.84 22.37 11.36
C MET A 2 -6.60 22.83 9.93
N VAL A 3 -7.13 22.08 8.96
CA VAL A 3 -7.13 22.43 7.54
C VAL A 3 -8.57 22.39 7.06
N LEU A 4 -9.04 23.49 6.48
CA LEU A 4 -10.32 23.55 5.79
C LEU A 4 -10.06 23.44 4.29
N ALA A 5 -10.61 22.40 3.67
CA ALA A 5 -10.53 22.18 2.22
C ALA A 5 -11.91 22.34 1.58
N ALA A 6 -11.95 22.69 0.30
CA ALA A 6 -13.17 22.70 -0.50
C ALA A 6 -12.82 22.41 -1.97
N ALA A 7 -13.76 21.82 -2.70
CA ALA A 7 -13.66 21.60 -4.14
C ALA A 7 -14.91 22.21 -4.81
N GLY A 8 -14.71 23.00 -5.87
CA GLY A 8 -15.80 23.67 -6.57
C GLY A 8 -16.41 24.88 -5.83
N VAL A 9 -15.62 25.54 -4.97
CA VAL A 9 -16.03 26.74 -4.22
C VAL A 9 -15.02 27.86 -4.47
N GLU A 10 -15.49 29.10 -4.66
CA GLU A 10 -14.62 30.26 -4.82
C GLU A 10 -13.82 30.54 -3.53
N HIS A 11 -12.52 30.78 -3.71
CA HIS A 11 -11.59 30.82 -2.59
C HIS A 11 -11.89 31.96 -1.60
N ASP A 12 -12.18 33.16 -2.12
CA ASP A 12 -12.40 34.34 -1.28
C ASP A 12 -13.69 34.20 -0.44
N GLU A 13 -14.72 33.57 -1.00
CA GLU A 13 -15.97 33.26 -0.28
C GLU A 13 -15.73 32.24 0.83
N LEU A 14 -15.00 31.15 0.54
CA LEU A 14 -14.62 30.15 1.53
C LEU A 14 -13.82 30.80 2.69
N VAL A 15 -12.87 31.67 2.37
CA VAL A 15 -12.04 32.36 3.36
C VAL A 15 -12.88 33.31 4.22
N ALA A 16 -13.84 34.02 3.64
CA ALA A 16 -14.74 34.90 4.38
C ALA A 16 -15.56 34.10 5.41
N LEU A 17 -16.22 33.02 4.98
CA LEU A 17 -17.01 32.14 5.85
C LEU A 17 -16.14 31.45 6.91
N ALA A 18 -14.94 31.02 6.54
CA ALA A 18 -14.01 30.37 7.48
C ALA A 18 -13.53 31.34 8.58
N LYS A 19 -13.28 32.60 8.23
CA LYS A 19 -12.91 33.63 9.22
C LYS A 19 -14.05 33.93 10.18
N GLU A 20 -15.28 33.99 9.68
CA GLU A 20 -16.47 34.17 10.52
C GLU A 20 -16.67 32.99 11.49
N ALA A 21 -16.59 31.76 10.97
CA ALA A 21 -16.86 30.56 11.76
C ALA A 21 -15.72 30.17 12.71
N PHE A 22 -14.45 30.35 12.29
CA PHE A 22 -13.28 29.80 12.99
C PHE A 22 -12.24 30.85 13.40
N GLY A 23 -12.43 32.14 13.10
CA GLY A 23 -11.44 33.19 13.39
C GLY A 23 -11.18 33.43 14.88
N THR A 24 -12.07 32.96 15.75
CA THR A 24 -11.93 33.06 17.21
C THR A 24 -11.34 31.81 17.84
N VAL A 25 -11.03 30.76 17.06
CA VAL A 25 -10.43 29.54 17.57
C VAL A 25 -9.04 29.86 18.15
N PRO A 26 -8.80 29.63 19.44
CA PRO A 26 -7.52 29.96 20.05
C PRO A 26 -6.41 29.10 19.46
N ALA A 27 -5.23 29.70 19.26
CA ALA A 27 -4.05 28.95 18.90
C ALA A 27 -3.71 27.97 20.02
N ALA A 28 -3.57 26.69 19.69
CA ALA A 28 -3.12 25.69 20.65
C ALA A 28 -1.67 26.02 21.06
N ALA A 29 -1.41 26.14 22.37
CA ALA A 29 -0.07 26.25 22.89
C ALA A 29 0.65 24.90 22.72
N ASN A 30 1.73 24.90 21.94
CA ASN A 30 2.70 23.81 21.80
C ASN A 30 2.10 22.41 21.62
N ALA A 31 1.78 22.05 20.38
CA ALA A 31 1.60 20.64 20.05
C ALA A 31 2.95 19.92 20.26
N SER A 32 3.00 18.95 21.18
CA SER A 32 4.15 18.05 21.29
C SER A 32 4.34 17.30 19.97
N ALA A 33 5.58 17.17 19.51
CA ALA A 33 5.86 16.31 18.37
C ALA A 33 5.30 14.90 18.64
N PRO A 34 4.59 14.28 17.68
CA PRO A 34 4.11 12.92 17.85
C PRO A 34 5.28 11.99 18.14
N ALA A 35 5.05 10.98 18.99
CA ALA A 35 6.04 9.94 19.23
C ALA A 35 6.33 9.19 17.93
N THR A 36 7.61 8.95 17.65
CA THR A 36 8.03 8.21 16.46
C THR A 36 7.57 6.75 16.55
N ALA A 37 6.92 6.29 15.49
CA ALA A 37 6.53 4.90 15.34
C ALA A 37 7.78 4.00 15.27
N LYS A 38 7.72 2.84 15.93
CA LYS A 38 8.75 1.80 15.84
C LYS A 38 8.11 0.53 15.34
N TYR A 39 8.45 0.15 14.12
CA TYR A 39 8.03 -1.10 13.56
C TYR A 39 8.90 -2.25 14.11
N VAL A 40 8.26 -3.29 14.65
CA VAL A 40 8.95 -4.41 15.34
C VAL A 40 8.65 -5.77 14.74
N GLY A 41 7.78 -5.85 13.73
CA GLY A 41 7.25 -7.11 13.21
C GLY A 41 6.34 -7.83 14.22
N GLY A 42 6.29 -9.16 14.12
CA GLY A 42 5.60 -10.03 15.07
C GLY A 42 4.57 -10.96 14.41
N GLU A 43 3.83 -11.71 15.21
CA GLU A 43 2.74 -12.54 14.70
C GLU A 43 1.45 -12.39 15.50
N TYR A 44 0.32 -12.52 14.80
CA TYR A 44 -1.01 -12.64 15.38
C TYR A 44 -1.79 -13.74 14.65
N ARG A 45 -2.45 -14.62 15.40
CA ARG A 45 -3.22 -15.74 14.86
C ARG A 45 -4.55 -15.84 15.58
N GLU A 46 -5.63 -15.69 14.84
CA GLU A 46 -6.99 -15.86 15.34
C GLU A 46 -7.61 -17.12 14.72
N VAL A 47 -8.02 -18.05 15.58
CA VAL A 47 -8.74 -19.25 15.15
C VAL A 47 -10.21 -18.92 15.00
N VAL A 48 -10.74 -19.06 13.79
CA VAL A 48 -12.15 -18.84 13.50
C VAL A 48 -12.67 -19.99 12.66
N ASP A 49 -13.89 -20.44 12.97
CA ASP A 49 -14.60 -21.44 12.17
C ASP A 49 -15.04 -20.82 10.84
N SER A 50 -14.31 -21.13 9.77
CA SER A 50 -14.47 -20.56 8.44
C SER A 50 -13.92 -21.51 7.38
N ASP A 51 -14.62 -21.65 6.25
CA ASP A 51 -14.19 -22.46 5.11
C ASP A 51 -12.92 -21.91 4.43
N VAL A 52 -12.66 -20.61 4.61
CA VAL A 52 -11.48 -19.92 4.09
C VAL A 52 -10.61 -19.38 5.21
N THR A 53 -9.30 -19.36 4.96
CA THR A 53 -8.33 -18.75 5.85
C THR A 53 -7.63 -17.60 5.15
N HIS A 54 -7.42 -16.52 5.88
CA HIS A 54 -6.71 -15.34 5.44
C HIS A 54 -5.29 -15.36 6.01
N PHE A 55 -4.32 -15.08 5.14
CA PHE A 55 -2.91 -14.93 5.50
C PHE A 55 -2.45 -13.54 5.10
N GLY A 56 -1.90 -12.80 6.04
CA GLY A 56 -1.26 -11.50 5.84
C GLY A 56 0.23 -11.59 6.17
N LEU A 57 1.06 -11.05 5.30
CA LEU A 57 2.49 -10.86 5.53
C LEU A 57 2.83 -9.38 5.29
N GLY A 58 3.21 -8.69 6.36
CA GLY A 58 3.52 -7.27 6.38
C GLY A 58 5.01 -7.01 6.63
N PHE A 59 5.45 -5.83 6.19
CA PHE A 59 6.79 -5.29 6.37
C PHE A 59 6.69 -3.82 6.75
N GLU A 60 7.77 -3.27 7.31
CA GLU A 60 7.91 -1.82 7.44
C GLU A 60 7.86 -1.20 6.05
N GLY A 61 6.86 -0.35 5.84
CA GLY A 61 6.69 0.43 4.63
C GLY A 61 7.43 1.75 4.69
N VAL A 62 6.85 2.75 4.03
CA VAL A 62 7.38 4.10 3.96
C VAL A 62 6.33 5.08 4.50
N GLY A 63 6.80 6.18 5.10
CA GLY A 63 5.93 7.28 5.52
C GLY A 63 5.66 8.27 4.38
N TRP A 64 4.69 9.16 4.58
CA TRP A 64 4.32 10.18 3.60
C TRP A 64 5.49 11.09 3.21
N THR A 65 6.38 11.40 4.15
CA THR A 65 7.55 12.27 3.93
C THR A 65 8.81 11.51 3.52
N ASP A 66 8.74 10.19 3.35
CA ASP A 66 9.87 9.38 2.91
C ASP A 66 10.17 9.64 1.42
N PRO A 67 11.44 9.86 1.02
CA PRO A 67 11.79 10.03 -0.40
C PRO A 67 11.47 8.81 -1.26
N ASP A 68 11.28 7.64 -0.65
CA ASP A 68 10.90 6.39 -1.31
C ASP A 68 9.37 6.20 -1.43
N PHE A 69 8.56 7.17 -1.01
CA PHE A 69 7.09 7.10 -1.09
C PHE A 69 6.59 6.81 -2.51
N VAL A 70 6.98 7.62 -3.50
CA VAL A 70 6.55 7.42 -4.90
C VAL A 70 7.05 6.08 -5.48
N PRO A 71 8.33 5.70 -5.32
CA PRO A 71 8.79 4.35 -5.65
C PRO A 71 7.97 3.22 -5.00
N ALA A 72 7.59 3.35 -3.72
CA ALA A 72 6.80 2.34 -3.02
C ALA A 72 5.37 2.22 -3.59
N CYS A 73 4.76 3.34 -4.00
CA CYS A 73 3.47 3.32 -4.72
C CYS A 73 3.58 2.58 -6.07
N VAL A 74 4.66 2.80 -6.82
CA VAL A 74 4.93 2.07 -8.07
C VAL A 74 5.16 0.59 -7.79
N LEU A 75 5.91 0.26 -6.73
CA LEU A 75 6.15 -1.13 -6.31
C LEU A 75 4.84 -1.83 -5.95
N ASN A 76 3.95 -1.19 -5.18
CA ASN A 76 2.63 -1.73 -4.84
C ASN A 76 1.78 -1.98 -6.10
N MET A 77 1.80 -1.06 -7.08
CA MET A 77 1.09 -1.23 -8.35
C MET A 77 1.67 -2.38 -9.20
N LEU A 78 3.00 -2.55 -9.17
CA LEU A 78 3.69 -3.62 -9.88
C LEU A 78 3.38 -5.00 -9.30
N MET A 79 3.43 -5.12 -7.97
CA MET A 79 3.11 -6.37 -7.27
C MET A 79 1.63 -6.70 -7.42
N GLY A 80 0.76 -5.72 -7.17
CA GLY A 80 -0.66 -5.75 -7.45
C GLY A 80 -1.37 -7.01 -6.96
N GLY A 81 -2.07 -7.68 -7.86
CA GLY A 81 -2.85 -8.88 -7.60
C GLY A 81 -4.36 -8.64 -7.75
N GLY A 82 -5.13 -9.41 -6.99
CA GLY A 82 -6.58 -9.31 -6.91
C GLY A 82 -7.23 -10.61 -6.44
N ALA A 83 -8.52 -10.72 -6.70
CA ALA A 83 -9.30 -11.95 -6.51
C ALA A 83 -9.27 -12.81 -7.78
N SER A 84 -9.24 -14.14 -7.63
CA SER A 84 -9.31 -15.09 -8.74
C SER A 84 -10.66 -15.02 -9.46
N PHE A 85 -11.73 -14.73 -8.72
CA PHE A 85 -13.03 -14.39 -9.28
C PHE A 85 -13.18 -12.87 -9.38
N SER A 86 -12.86 -12.32 -10.55
CA SER A 86 -13.14 -10.92 -10.88
C SER A 86 -13.80 -10.83 -12.24
N ALA A 87 -15.07 -10.43 -12.28
CA ALA A 87 -15.86 -10.28 -13.50
C ALA A 87 -15.57 -8.97 -14.28
N GLY A 88 -14.41 -8.34 -14.07
CA GLY A 88 -13.98 -7.15 -14.80
C GLY A 88 -13.24 -7.44 -16.10
N GLY A 89 -13.22 -6.47 -17.01
CA GLY A 89 -12.45 -6.51 -18.26
C GLY A 89 -10.94 -6.24 -18.08
N PRO A 90 -10.21 -6.08 -19.21
CA PRO A 90 -8.81 -5.65 -19.20
C PRO A 90 -8.61 -4.34 -18.40
N GLY A 91 -7.44 -4.18 -17.78
CA GLY A 91 -7.08 -2.98 -17.00
C GLY A 91 -7.15 -3.14 -15.48
N LYS A 92 -7.71 -4.25 -14.97
CA LYS A 92 -7.81 -4.53 -13.52
C LYS A 92 -6.54 -5.07 -12.85
N GLY A 93 -5.38 -4.96 -13.49
CA GLY A 93 -4.11 -5.45 -12.94
C GLY A 93 -3.80 -6.94 -13.19
N MET A 94 -4.40 -7.58 -14.20
CA MET A 94 -4.18 -9.01 -14.53
C MET A 94 -2.72 -9.37 -14.90
N PHE A 95 -1.89 -8.37 -15.21
CA PHE A 95 -0.48 -8.53 -15.55
C PHE A 95 0.47 -8.08 -14.42
N SER A 96 -0.06 -7.90 -13.21
CA SER A 96 0.76 -7.66 -12.01
C SER A 96 1.42 -8.98 -11.55
N ARG A 97 2.51 -8.88 -10.79
CA ARG A 97 3.30 -10.07 -10.39
C ARG A 97 2.46 -11.08 -9.62
N LEU A 98 1.69 -10.66 -8.62
CA LEU A 98 0.86 -11.59 -7.85
C LEU A 98 -0.25 -12.22 -8.69
N TYR A 99 -0.80 -11.50 -9.67
CA TYR A 99 -1.79 -12.09 -10.57
C TYR A 99 -1.17 -13.19 -11.44
N LEU A 100 -0.01 -12.91 -12.06
CA LEU A 100 0.66 -13.84 -12.97
C LEU A 100 1.33 -15.02 -12.23
N ASN A 101 1.98 -14.75 -11.11
CA ASN A 101 2.76 -15.75 -10.39
C ASN A 101 1.92 -16.53 -9.39
N VAL A 102 0.86 -15.95 -8.84
CA VAL A 102 0.02 -16.61 -7.83
C VAL A 102 -1.30 -17.06 -8.45
N LEU A 103 -2.17 -16.12 -8.83
CA LEU A 103 -3.55 -16.44 -9.22
C LEU A 103 -3.63 -17.30 -10.50
N ASN A 104 -2.77 -17.04 -11.49
CA ASN A 104 -2.75 -17.83 -12.73
C ASN A 104 -2.12 -19.21 -12.58
N LYS A 105 -1.26 -19.44 -11.57
CA LYS A 105 -0.52 -20.70 -11.40
C LYS A 105 -1.15 -21.62 -10.36
N TYR A 106 -1.77 -21.06 -9.33
CA TYR A 106 -2.29 -21.81 -8.20
C TYR A 106 -3.80 -21.64 -8.09
N ALA A 107 -4.55 -22.62 -8.63
CA ALA A 107 -6.01 -22.59 -8.63
C ALA A 107 -6.65 -22.55 -7.24
N PHE A 108 -5.92 -22.93 -6.18
CA PHE A 108 -6.39 -22.85 -4.80
C PHE A 108 -6.37 -21.42 -4.22
N ALA A 109 -5.69 -20.47 -4.87
CA ALA A 109 -5.63 -19.09 -4.42
C ALA A 109 -6.93 -18.36 -4.78
N ILE A 110 -7.68 -17.95 -3.77
CA ILE A 110 -8.91 -17.17 -3.92
C ILE A 110 -8.57 -15.69 -4.06
N ASN A 111 -7.60 -15.21 -3.28
CA ASN A 111 -7.10 -13.84 -3.33
C ASN A 111 -5.58 -13.82 -3.13
N ALA A 112 -4.90 -12.89 -3.79
CA ALA A 112 -3.52 -12.52 -3.52
C ALA A 112 -3.36 -11.05 -3.94
N THR A 113 -3.12 -10.15 -3.01
CA THR A 113 -3.07 -8.70 -3.29
C THR A 113 -2.08 -7.99 -2.39
N THR A 114 -1.32 -7.03 -2.91
CA THR A 114 -0.55 -6.10 -2.10
C THR A 114 -1.35 -4.84 -1.76
N SER A 115 -1.09 -4.29 -0.59
CA SER A 115 -1.62 -3.01 -0.13
C SER A 115 -0.57 -2.28 0.70
N THR A 116 -0.74 -0.97 0.83
CA THR A 116 0.12 -0.13 1.67
C THR A 116 -0.74 0.69 2.60
N ALA A 117 -0.33 0.77 3.87
CA ALA A 117 -0.85 1.73 4.83
C ALA A 117 0.26 2.72 5.12
N VAL A 118 0.03 4.01 4.85
CA VAL A 118 1.06 5.04 4.92
C VAL A 118 0.68 6.05 5.99
N HIS A 119 1.58 6.27 6.94
CA HIS A 119 1.43 7.24 8.02
C HIS A 119 2.51 8.33 7.90
N SER A 120 2.51 9.30 8.83
CA SER A 120 3.38 10.47 8.75
C SER A 120 4.87 10.11 8.70
N ASP A 121 5.30 9.18 9.55
CA ASP A 121 6.71 8.86 9.82
C ASP A 121 7.10 7.41 9.50
N SER A 122 6.12 6.53 9.27
CA SER A 122 6.33 5.13 8.86
C SER A 122 5.11 4.62 8.07
N GLY A 123 5.12 3.35 7.68
CA GLY A 123 4.01 2.69 7.01
C GLY A 123 4.11 1.17 7.12
N VAL A 124 3.16 0.49 6.50
CA VAL A 124 3.13 -0.98 6.39
C VAL A 124 2.93 -1.33 4.92
N PHE A 125 3.81 -2.19 4.39
CA PHE A 125 3.60 -2.84 3.10
C PHE A 125 3.08 -4.26 3.38
N LEU A 126 1.90 -4.60 2.89
CA LEU A 126 1.20 -5.84 3.21
C LEU A 126 0.92 -6.63 1.93
N VAL A 127 1.23 -7.93 1.94
CA VAL A 127 0.61 -8.89 1.03
C VAL A 127 -0.45 -9.70 1.77
N HIS A 128 -1.65 -9.78 1.20
CA HIS A 128 -2.78 -10.52 1.72
C HIS A 128 -3.19 -11.62 0.74
N GLY A 129 -3.33 -12.82 1.27
CA GLY A 129 -3.77 -14.01 0.56
C GLY A 129 -5.01 -14.62 1.21
N THR A 130 -5.83 -15.30 0.42
CA THR A 130 -6.95 -16.10 0.91
C THR A 130 -7.05 -17.40 0.12
N ALA A 131 -7.25 -18.50 0.84
CA ALA A 131 -7.47 -19.84 0.26
C ALA A 131 -8.41 -20.64 1.17
N ALA A 132 -8.90 -21.77 0.67
CA ALA A 132 -9.54 -22.77 1.52
C ALA A 132 -8.57 -23.24 2.62
N ALA A 133 -9.10 -23.57 3.80
CA ALA A 133 -8.33 -23.97 4.99
C ALA A 133 -7.22 -25.00 4.69
N GLY A 134 -7.51 -26.06 3.92
CA GLY A 134 -6.53 -27.09 3.58
C GLY A 134 -5.37 -26.64 2.67
N HIS A 135 -5.47 -25.47 2.02
CA HIS A 135 -4.46 -24.96 1.09
C HIS A 135 -3.75 -23.70 1.59
N ILE A 136 -4.11 -23.15 2.76
CA ILE A 136 -3.53 -21.90 3.23
C ILE A 136 -2.02 -22.00 3.49
N GLY A 137 -1.54 -23.15 3.97
CA GLY A 137 -0.11 -23.38 4.17
C GLY A 137 0.68 -23.28 2.86
N SER A 138 0.14 -23.83 1.77
CA SER A 138 0.73 -23.72 0.43
C SER A 138 0.70 -22.28 -0.08
N LEU A 139 -0.41 -21.57 0.09
CA LEU A 139 -0.51 -20.16 -0.30
C LEU A 139 0.47 -19.28 0.49
N ALA A 140 0.59 -19.49 1.81
CA ALA A 140 1.53 -18.76 2.66
C ALA A 140 2.96 -18.93 2.17
N SER A 141 3.40 -20.16 1.87
CA SER A 141 4.73 -20.42 1.31
C SER A 141 4.96 -19.69 -0.02
N VAL A 142 3.98 -19.73 -0.93
CA VAL A 142 4.06 -19.03 -2.23
C VAL A 142 4.18 -17.51 -2.02
N LEU A 143 3.40 -16.92 -1.11
CA LEU A 143 3.46 -15.48 -0.86
C LEU A 143 4.77 -15.07 -0.20
N VAL A 144 5.32 -15.88 0.70
CA VAL A 144 6.65 -15.67 1.28
C VAL A 144 7.72 -15.69 0.20
N GLU A 145 7.69 -16.67 -0.70
CA GLU A 145 8.62 -16.77 -1.83
C GLU A 145 8.51 -15.58 -2.78
N GLU A 146 7.30 -15.10 -3.09
CA GLU A 146 7.09 -13.92 -3.93
C GLU A 146 7.60 -12.64 -3.26
N MET A 147 7.43 -12.49 -1.94
CA MET A 147 7.99 -11.34 -1.20
C MET A 147 9.52 -11.42 -1.12
N ALA A 148 10.11 -12.59 -0.87
CA ALA A 148 11.56 -12.78 -0.93
C ALA A 148 12.11 -12.49 -2.34
N ALA A 149 11.40 -12.93 -3.38
CA ALA A 149 11.75 -12.65 -4.78
C ALA A 149 11.63 -11.16 -5.12
N MET A 150 10.67 -10.44 -4.54
CA MET A 150 10.51 -9.00 -4.71
C MET A 150 11.77 -8.23 -4.27
N GLY A 151 12.40 -8.63 -3.16
CA GLY A 151 13.61 -7.99 -2.65
C GLY A 151 14.93 -8.44 -3.27
N SER A 152 14.94 -9.57 -3.98
CA SER A 152 16.19 -10.19 -4.49
C SER A 152 16.29 -10.27 -6.01
N LYS A 153 15.17 -10.30 -6.74
CA LYS A 153 15.14 -10.42 -8.21
C LYS A 153 14.94 -9.06 -8.87
N PRO A 154 15.58 -8.81 -10.03
CA PRO A 154 15.39 -7.57 -10.76
C PRO A 154 13.97 -7.43 -11.31
N PHE A 155 13.56 -6.18 -11.53
CA PHE A 155 12.32 -5.83 -12.22
C PHE A 155 12.58 -5.64 -13.71
N GLN A 156 11.76 -6.26 -14.56
CA GLN A 156 11.84 -6.12 -16.00
C GLN A 156 11.34 -4.74 -16.45
N PRO A 157 11.92 -4.14 -17.51
CA PRO A 157 11.54 -2.80 -17.94
C PRO A 157 10.06 -2.66 -18.32
N ASP A 158 9.45 -3.70 -18.89
CA ASP A 158 8.05 -3.72 -19.31
C ASP A 158 7.08 -3.69 -18.13
N GLU A 159 7.35 -4.44 -17.06
CA GLU A 159 6.53 -4.43 -15.85
C GLU A 159 6.64 -3.11 -15.09
N VAL A 160 7.83 -2.51 -15.06
CA VAL A 160 8.03 -1.18 -14.45
C VAL A 160 7.27 -0.12 -15.24
N SER A 161 7.40 -0.10 -16.57
CA SER A 161 6.67 0.83 -17.43
C SER A 161 5.15 0.68 -17.28
N ARG A 162 4.66 -0.57 -17.26
CA ARG A 162 3.23 -0.88 -17.04
C ARG A 162 2.74 -0.38 -15.70
N ALA A 163 3.46 -0.64 -14.60
CA ALA A 163 3.07 -0.19 -13.27
C ALA A 163 3.04 1.34 -13.16
N LYS A 164 4.02 2.04 -13.74
CA LYS A 164 4.06 3.51 -13.80
C LYS A 164 2.85 4.07 -14.55
N ASN A 165 2.55 3.53 -15.73
CA ASN A 165 1.41 3.99 -16.52
C ASN A 165 0.07 3.71 -15.82
N GLN A 166 -0.07 2.54 -15.18
CA GLN A 166 -1.26 2.21 -14.42
C GLN A 166 -1.45 3.15 -13.22
N LEU A 167 -0.36 3.48 -12.50
CA LEU A 167 -0.42 4.39 -11.36
C LEU A 167 -0.81 5.81 -11.81
N LYS A 168 -0.20 6.33 -12.89
CA LYS A 168 -0.57 7.64 -13.45
C LYS A 168 -2.04 7.68 -13.91
N SER A 169 -2.49 6.65 -14.61
CA SER A 169 -3.90 6.52 -15.02
C SER A 169 -4.84 6.53 -13.81
N SER A 170 -4.51 5.74 -12.78
CA SER A 170 -5.31 5.65 -11.56
C SER A 170 -5.35 6.99 -10.81
N LEU A 171 -4.24 7.72 -10.76
CA LEU A 171 -4.16 9.05 -10.16
C LEU A 171 -5.13 10.03 -10.85
N HIS A 172 -5.07 10.14 -12.17
CA HIS A 172 -5.95 11.05 -12.91
C HIS A 172 -7.42 10.67 -12.78
N MET A 173 -7.75 9.39 -12.97
CA MET A 173 -9.13 8.89 -12.85
C MET A 173 -9.72 9.15 -11.46
N ASN A 174 -8.94 8.93 -10.39
CA ASN A 174 -9.41 9.16 -9.03
C ASN A 174 -9.71 10.64 -8.78
N LEU A 175 -8.91 11.56 -9.33
CA LEU A 175 -9.06 13.00 -9.14
C LEU A 175 -10.25 13.61 -9.90
N GLU A 176 -10.94 12.85 -10.76
CA GLU A 176 -12.21 13.26 -11.38
C GLU A 176 -13.35 13.32 -10.36
N SER A 177 -13.28 12.52 -9.29
CA SER A 177 -14.26 12.55 -8.21
C SER A 177 -14.01 13.75 -7.29
N SER A 178 -14.99 14.65 -7.18
CA SER A 178 -14.88 15.82 -6.29
C SER A 178 -14.66 15.44 -4.83
N ALA A 179 -15.19 14.29 -4.38
CA ALA A 179 -14.97 13.80 -3.01
C ALA A 179 -13.51 13.40 -2.78
N ILE A 180 -12.89 12.71 -3.73
CA ILE A 180 -11.48 12.34 -3.67
C ILE A 180 -10.59 13.57 -3.80
N LEU A 181 -10.93 14.49 -4.71
CA LEU A 181 -10.20 15.76 -4.87
C LEU A 181 -10.20 16.58 -3.58
N PHE A 182 -11.34 16.69 -2.91
CA PHE A 182 -11.45 17.36 -1.61
C PHE A 182 -10.58 16.69 -0.55
N GLU A 183 -10.63 15.36 -0.44
CA GLU A 183 -9.85 14.59 0.52
C GLU A 183 -8.34 14.73 0.25
N ASP A 184 -7.92 14.63 -1.01
CA ASP A 184 -6.53 14.80 -1.45
C ASP A 184 -5.98 16.18 -1.07
N LEU A 185 -6.76 17.25 -1.33
CA LEU A 185 -6.40 18.62 -0.94
C LEU A 185 -6.16 18.73 0.57
N GLY A 186 -7.11 18.29 1.38
CA GLY A 186 -7.02 18.37 2.83
C GLY A 186 -5.85 17.55 3.37
N ARG A 187 -5.71 16.31 2.92
CA ARG A 187 -4.65 15.39 3.36
C ARG A 187 -3.26 15.91 3.00
N GLN A 188 -3.05 16.34 1.74
CA GLN A 188 -1.73 16.84 1.32
C GLN A 188 -1.33 18.11 2.06
N VAL A 189 -2.24 19.08 2.21
CA VAL A 189 -1.95 20.31 2.97
C VAL A 189 -1.69 20.00 4.45
N ALA A 190 -2.46 19.08 5.05
CA ALA A 190 -2.24 18.67 6.44
C ALA A 190 -0.91 17.92 6.64
N THR A 191 -0.42 17.21 5.61
CA THR A 191 0.77 16.36 5.70
C THR A 191 2.04 17.09 5.28
N TYR A 192 2.01 17.80 4.16
CA TYR A 192 3.16 18.44 3.52
C TYR A 192 3.18 19.96 3.67
N GLY A 193 2.09 20.56 4.16
CA GLY A 193 1.90 22.01 4.16
C GLY A 193 1.63 22.59 2.76
N LYS A 194 1.53 21.75 1.73
CA LYS A 194 1.29 22.14 0.34
C LYS A 194 0.58 21.04 -0.42
N ARG A 195 -0.07 21.43 -1.53
CA ARG A 195 -0.59 20.49 -2.53
C ARG A 195 0.43 20.31 -3.64
N VAL A 196 0.80 19.08 -3.91
CA VAL A 196 1.54 18.63 -5.10
C VAL A 196 0.52 18.32 -6.19
N SER A 197 0.73 18.84 -7.39
CA SER A 197 -0.20 18.64 -8.50
C SER A 197 -0.13 17.19 -9.03
N ALA A 198 -1.18 16.76 -9.75
CA ALA A 198 -1.17 15.47 -10.43
C ALA A 198 -0.01 15.37 -11.43
N ASP A 199 0.28 16.46 -12.15
CA ASP A 199 1.36 16.50 -13.14
C ASP A 199 2.74 16.39 -12.49
N GLU A 200 2.95 17.05 -11.34
CA GLU A 200 4.18 16.92 -10.56
C GLU A 200 4.37 15.49 -10.03
N LEU A 201 3.30 14.85 -9.56
CA LEU A 201 3.34 13.45 -9.14
C LEU A 201 3.61 12.51 -10.33
N CYS A 202 3.01 12.75 -11.48
CA CYS A 202 3.27 12.01 -12.72
C CYS A 202 4.73 12.13 -13.15
N ALA A 203 5.30 13.34 -13.09
CA ALA A 203 6.72 13.56 -13.37
C ALA A 203 7.62 12.79 -12.38
N GLN A 204 7.29 12.79 -11.08
CA GLN A 204 8.02 11.99 -10.08
C GLN A 204 7.93 10.49 -10.38
N ILE A 205 6.74 9.97 -10.73
CA ILE A 205 6.54 8.58 -11.14
C ILE A 205 7.44 8.25 -12.34
N ASP A 206 7.55 9.16 -13.31
CA ASP A 206 8.36 8.96 -14.50
C ASP A 206 9.86 8.87 -14.22
N THR A 207 10.36 9.47 -13.13
CA THR A 207 11.76 9.30 -12.70
C THR A 207 12.06 7.94 -12.07
N VAL A 208 11.05 7.16 -11.69
CA VAL A 208 11.25 5.86 -11.03
C VAL A 208 11.89 4.86 -11.99
N THR A 209 13.00 4.28 -11.56
CA THR A 209 13.79 3.28 -12.30
C THR A 209 13.69 1.89 -11.66
N ALA A 210 13.97 0.84 -12.44
CA ALA A 210 14.00 -0.54 -11.94
C ALA A 210 15.02 -0.73 -10.79
N ALA A 211 16.18 -0.06 -10.88
CA ALA A 211 17.19 -0.09 -9.82
C ALA A 211 16.68 0.55 -8.52
N LYS A 212 15.95 1.67 -8.62
CA LYS A 212 15.34 2.32 -7.46
C LYS A 212 14.27 1.43 -6.82
N LEU A 213 13.44 0.77 -7.64
CA LEU A 213 12.46 -0.19 -7.15
C LEU A 213 13.11 -1.38 -6.43
N ALA A 214 14.20 -1.93 -6.98
CA ALA A 214 14.95 -3.01 -6.34
C ALA A 214 15.52 -2.57 -4.97
N GLN A 215 16.06 -1.36 -4.88
CA GLN A 215 16.53 -0.80 -3.61
C GLN A 215 15.40 -0.68 -2.58
N VAL A 216 14.24 -0.15 -2.98
CA VAL A 216 13.10 0.06 -2.08
C VAL A 216 12.49 -1.28 -1.67
N ALA A 217 12.35 -2.22 -2.60
CA ALA A 217 11.89 -3.58 -2.29
C ALA A 217 12.82 -4.27 -1.30
N ALA A 218 14.13 -4.24 -1.52
CA ALA A 218 15.14 -4.80 -0.60
C ALA A 218 15.08 -4.15 0.79
N ARG A 219 14.87 -2.82 0.85
CA ARG A 219 14.69 -2.09 2.12
C ARG A 219 13.46 -2.59 2.88
N ILE A 220 12.32 -2.72 2.21
CA ILE A 220 11.05 -3.16 2.81
C ILE A 220 11.19 -4.59 3.36
N VAL A 221 11.66 -5.54 2.54
CA VAL A 221 11.71 -6.96 2.95
C VAL A 221 12.75 -7.26 4.03
N LYS A 222 13.72 -6.36 4.23
CA LYS A 222 14.74 -6.49 5.29
C LYS A 222 14.19 -6.22 6.70
N SER A 223 13.05 -5.54 6.79
CA SER A 223 12.39 -5.30 8.08
C SER A 223 11.85 -6.60 8.69
N PRO A 224 11.71 -6.69 10.03
CA PRO A 224 11.12 -7.87 10.66
C PRO A 224 9.70 -8.15 10.13
N PRO A 225 9.37 -9.36 9.64
CA PRO A 225 8.04 -9.59 9.08
C PRO A 225 6.95 -9.46 10.16
N THR A 226 5.77 -9.02 9.74
CA THR A 226 4.52 -9.13 10.51
C THR A 226 3.68 -10.23 9.88
N VAL A 227 3.28 -11.24 10.64
CA VAL A 227 2.43 -12.34 10.15
C VAL A 227 1.06 -12.25 10.82
N VAL A 228 0.00 -12.25 10.01
CA VAL A 228 -1.37 -12.29 10.52
C VAL A 228 -2.10 -13.46 9.89
N VAL A 229 -2.76 -14.27 10.71
CA VAL A 229 -3.58 -15.38 10.25
C VAL A 229 -4.96 -15.29 10.88
N TYR A 230 -6.00 -15.46 10.08
CA TYR A 230 -7.39 -15.47 10.53
C TYR A 230 -8.15 -16.61 9.83
N GLY A 231 -8.67 -17.57 10.61
CA GLY A 231 -9.34 -18.77 10.10
C GLY A 231 -8.71 -20.06 10.64
N ASP A 232 -8.56 -21.08 9.80
CA ASP A 232 -7.85 -22.31 10.16
C ASP A 232 -6.32 -22.12 10.06
N ILE A 233 -5.69 -22.04 11.23
CA ILE A 233 -4.25 -21.75 11.33
C ILE A 233 -3.38 -23.01 11.27
N THR A 234 -3.96 -24.22 11.26
CA THR A 234 -3.24 -25.48 11.48
C THR A 234 -2.17 -25.76 10.44
N ALA A 235 -2.44 -25.41 9.17
CA ALA A 235 -1.52 -25.62 8.05
C ALA A 235 -0.54 -24.46 7.84
N VAL A 236 -0.67 -23.33 8.56
CA VAL A 236 0.16 -22.15 8.34
C VAL A 236 1.52 -22.32 9.03
N PRO A 237 2.66 -22.15 8.30
CA PRO A 237 3.99 -22.25 8.89
C PRO A 237 4.19 -21.35 10.12
N ARG A 238 5.05 -21.79 11.04
CA ARG A 238 5.44 -20.99 12.20
C ARG A 238 6.19 -19.72 11.78
N TYR A 239 6.09 -18.68 12.60
CA TYR A 239 6.76 -17.39 12.35
C TYR A 239 8.26 -17.52 12.09
N ASP A 240 8.98 -18.35 12.86
CA ASP A 240 10.42 -18.54 12.73
C ASP A 240 10.82 -19.13 11.36
N LEU A 241 10.00 -20.03 10.81
CA LEU A 241 10.21 -20.58 9.47
C LEU A 241 9.92 -19.55 8.38
N ILE A 242 8.84 -18.76 8.54
CA ILE A 242 8.49 -17.68 7.62
C ILE A 242 9.62 -16.64 7.58
N ALA A 243 10.07 -16.16 8.74
CA ALA A 243 11.14 -15.18 8.84
C ALA A 243 12.45 -15.70 8.26
N LYS A 244 12.77 -16.99 8.46
CA LYS A 244 13.96 -17.62 7.87
C LYS A 244 13.89 -17.68 6.34
N ASN A 245 12.72 -17.92 5.76
CA ASN A 245 12.55 -18.02 4.31
C ASN A 245 12.55 -16.66 3.60
N LEU A 246 12.47 -15.55 4.35
CA LEU A 246 12.59 -14.19 3.84
C LEU A 246 14.04 -13.67 3.86
N ALA A 247 14.93 -14.34 4.60
CA ALA A 247 16.31 -13.92 4.84
C ALA A 247 17.27 -14.31 3.70
#